data_AF-A0A518CV45-F1
#
_entry.id   AF-A0A518CV45-F1
#
_cell.length_a   1.000
_cell.length_b   1.000
_cell.length_c   1.000
_cell.angle_alpha   90.00
_cell.angle_beta   90.00
_cell.angle_gamma   90.00
#
_symmetry.space_group_name_H-M   'P 1'
#
loop_
_entity.id
_entity.type
_entity.pdbx_description
1 polymer ?
#
loop_
_entity_poly.entity_id
_entity_poly.type
_entity_poly.pdbx_seq_one_letter_code
_entity_poly.pdbx_strand_id
1 'polypeptide(L)'
;MTTTTIEPAMTMAEILERIPSAQRALFQRYHVGGCSSCAFQPTDTLEQVCKEHNILDVNEVVQYLERAGEVDAKMTVEPTVVKGWLDAGETLRFIDVREPHEIQLGRVPEAEPMDYTNSQSYMELPKDTKLVFLCKDGARSLDVGAYFVGHKFTNVSSVKGGVDAWRAQVDPTVPAYDIED
;
A
#
# COMPACT_ATOMS: atom_id res chain seq x y z
N MET A 1 -9.13 4.73 16.20
CA MET A 1 -8.58 3.38 15.97
C MET A 1 -9.54 2.68 15.03
N THR A 2 -9.21 2.60 13.75
CA THR A 2 -9.97 1.77 12.80
C THR A 2 -9.81 0.32 13.27
N THR A 3 -10.90 -0.30 13.69
CA THR A 3 -10.92 -1.70 14.09
C THR A 3 -10.66 -2.57 12.86
N THR A 4 -9.49 -3.21 12.82
CA THR A 4 -9.07 -4.16 11.76
C THR A 4 -9.88 -5.46 11.78
N THR A 5 -10.89 -5.59 12.64
CA THR A 5 -11.66 -6.81 12.83
C THR A 5 -12.37 -7.23 11.54
N ILE A 6 -12.06 -8.44 11.08
CA ILE A 6 -12.68 -9.08 9.92
C ILE A 6 -13.54 -10.25 10.38
N GLU A 7 -14.71 -10.42 9.78
CA GLU A 7 -15.56 -11.60 9.98
C GLU A 7 -15.60 -12.43 8.68
N PRO A 8 -15.66 -13.78 8.76
CA PRO A 8 -15.73 -14.64 7.57
C PRO A 8 -16.88 -14.32 6.59
N ALA A 9 -17.98 -13.74 7.09
CA ALA A 9 -19.14 -13.39 6.30
C ALA A 9 -19.01 -12.03 5.57
N MET A 10 -17.95 -11.25 5.84
CA MET A 10 -17.70 -10.01 5.11
C MET A 10 -17.32 -10.30 3.67
N THR A 11 -17.79 -9.44 2.78
CA THR A 11 -17.44 -9.47 1.36
C THR A 11 -15.99 -9.06 1.14
N MET A 12 -15.39 -9.54 0.06
CA MET A 12 -14.04 -9.15 -0.32
C MET A 12 -13.92 -7.64 -0.55
N ALA A 13 -14.98 -6.98 -1.05
CA ALA A 13 -15.03 -5.52 -1.15
C ALA A 13 -14.88 -4.83 0.21
N GLU A 14 -15.67 -5.23 1.21
CA GLU A 14 -15.61 -4.67 2.56
C GLU A 14 -14.24 -4.93 3.21
N ILE A 15 -13.65 -6.09 2.97
CA ILE A 15 -12.33 -6.45 3.50
C ILE A 15 -11.25 -5.58 2.86
N LEU A 16 -11.27 -5.39 1.53
CA LEU A 16 -10.28 -4.60 0.82
C LEU A 16 -10.37 -3.10 1.17
N GLU A 17 -11.55 -2.59 1.46
CA GLU A 17 -11.72 -1.22 1.95
C GLU A 17 -11.07 -1.02 3.33
N ARG A 18 -11.13 -2.04 4.21
CA ARG A 18 -10.54 -2.00 5.55
C ARG A 18 -9.04 -2.31 5.55
N ILE A 19 -8.64 -3.24 4.69
CA ILE A 19 -7.30 -3.80 4.59
C ILE A 19 -6.92 -3.81 3.10
N PRO A 20 -6.37 -2.69 2.58
CA PRO A 20 -5.95 -2.58 1.19
C PRO A 20 -4.97 -3.69 0.77
N SER A 21 -4.15 -4.18 1.70
CA SER A 21 -3.25 -5.30 1.46
C SER A 21 -3.90 -6.69 1.43
N ALA A 22 -5.19 -6.84 1.67
CA ALA A 22 -5.82 -8.16 1.82
C ALA A 22 -5.64 -9.02 0.57
N GLN A 23 -5.80 -8.46 -0.64
CA GLN A 23 -5.56 -9.21 -1.88
C GLN A 23 -4.10 -9.67 -2.00
N ARG A 24 -3.14 -8.78 -1.74
CA ARG A 24 -1.70 -9.13 -1.70
C ARG A 24 -1.42 -10.23 -0.70
N ALA A 25 -1.98 -10.14 0.50
CA ALA A 25 -1.81 -11.13 1.56
C ALA A 25 -2.39 -12.50 1.15
N LEU A 26 -3.63 -12.53 0.64
CA LEU A 26 -4.25 -13.74 0.12
C LEU A 26 -3.42 -14.40 -0.97
N PHE A 27 -2.88 -13.61 -1.89
CA PHE A 27 -2.02 -14.12 -2.96
C PHE A 27 -0.72 -14.71 -2.41
N GLN A 28 -0.03 -13.99 -1.52
CA GLN A 28 1.28 -14.42 -0.98
C GLN A 28 1.21 -15.74 -0.22
N ARG A 29 0.12 -15.98 0.53
CA ARG A 29 0.00 -17.17 1.39
C ARG A 29 -0.81 -18.29 0.75
N TYR A 30 -1.86 -17.96 0.01
CA TYR A 30 -2.84 -18.93 -0.47
C TYR A 30 -2.96 -18.96 -2.00
N HIS A 31 -2.22 -18.11 -2.73
CA HIS A 31 -2.28 -17.97 -4.19
C HIS A 31 -3.68 -17.60 -4.71
N VAL A 32 -4.44 -16.87 -3.89
CA VAL A 32 -5.80 -16.39 -4.19
C VAL A 32 -5.75 -14.93 -4.66
N GLY A 33 -6.48 -14.59 -5.71
CA GLY A 33 -6.65 -13.22 -6.20
C GLY A 33 -5.52 -12.67 -7.07
N GLY A 34 -4.53 -13.48 -7.45
CA GLY A 34 -3.38 -13.05 -8.27
C GLY A 34 -3.41 -13.43 -9.74
N CYS A 35 -4.42 -14.18 -10.19
CA CYS A 35 -4.62 -14.55 -11.59
C CYS A 35 -6.11 -14.77 -11.88
N SER A 36 -6.47 -14.86 -13.17
CA SER A 36 -7.86 -15.09 -13.60
C SER A 36 -8.45 -16.41 -13.11
N SER A 37 -7.62 -17.47 -12.95
CA SER A 37 -8.08 -18.78 -12.46
C SER A 37 -8.30 -18.84 -10.96
N CYS A 38 -7.78 -17.88 -10.20
CA CYS A 38 -7.90 -17.84 -8.74
C CYS A 38 -8.55 -16.54 -8.25
N ALA A 39 -9.29 -15.84 -9.11
CA ALA A 39 -9.92 -14.57 -8.80
C ALA A 39 -11.17 -14.78 -7.93
N PHE A 40 -11.39 -13.86 -7.00
CA PHE A 40 -12.66 -13.70 -6.29
C PHE A 40 -13.42 -12.50 -6.88
N GLN A 41 -14.74 -12.50 -6.76
CA GLN A 41 -15.57 -11.34 -7.00
C GLN A 41 -15.59 -10.44 -5.76
N PRO A 42 -15.73 -9.11 -5.92
CA PRO A 42 -15.87 -8.20 -4.77
C PRO A 42 -17.05 -8.56 -3.86
N THR A 43 -18.09 -9.20 -4.41
CA THR A 43 -19.29 -9.66 -3.69
C THR A 43 -19.11 -10.98 -2.95
N ASP A 44 -18.05 -11.74 -3.24
CA ASP A 44 -17.81 -13.01 -2.57
C ASP A 44 -17.43 -12.75 -1.12
N THR A 45 -17.94 -13.57 -0.21
CA THR A 45 -17.54 -13.54 1.20
C THR A 45 -16.20 -14.24 1.39
N LEU A 46 -15.46 -13.87 2.44
CA LEU A 46 -14.20 -14.55 2.75
C LEU A 46 -14.40 -16.07 2.95
N GLU A 47 -15.52 -16.49 3.55
CA GLU A 47 -15.87 -17.90 3.70
C GLU A 47 -16.07 -18.60 2.34
N GLN A 48 -16.76 -17.96 1.39
CA GLN A 48 -16.93 -18.48 0.03
C GLN A 48 -15.58 -18.62 -0.68
N VAL A 49 -14.74 -17.58 -0.63
CA VAL A 49 -13.39 -17.61 -1.20
C VAL A 49 -12.58 -18.76 -0.60
N CYS A 50 -12.57 -18.90 0.73
CA CYS A 50 -11.85 -20.00 1.39
C CYS A 50 -12.35 -21.37 0.92
N LYS A 51 -13.66 -21.54 0.82
CA LYS A 51 -14.28 -22.79 0.36
C LYS A 51 -13.91 -23.14 -1.08
N GLU A 52 -13.98 -22.18 -2.00
CA GLU A 52 -13.66 -22.39 -3.42
C GLU A 52 -12.18 -22.73 -3.63
N HIS A 53 -11.31 -22.24 -2.75
CA HIS A 53 -9.88 -22.49 -2.77
C HIS A 53 -9.41 -23.64 -1.88
N ASN A 54 -10.33 -24.45 -1.33
CA ASN A 54 -10.03 -25.57 -0.43
C ASN A 54 -9.22 -25.16 0.83
N ILE A 55 -9.43 -23.95 1.32
CA ILE A 55 -8.82 -23.46 2.57
C ILE A 55 -9.72 -23.90 3.74
N LEU A 56 -9.18 -24.74 4.60
CA LEU A 56 -9.95 -25.44 5.64
C LEU A 56 -10.18 -24.62 6.91
N ASP A 57 -9.32 -23.63 7.19
CA ASP A 57 -9.40 -22.79 8.38
C ASP A 57 -9.53 -21.31 7.99
N VAL A 58 -10.77 -20.84 7.88
CA VAL A 58 -11.06 -19.44 7.59
C VAL A 58 -10.60 -18.49 8.70
N ASN A 59 -10.52 -18.96 9.96
CA ASN A 59 -10.06 -18.13 11.07
C ASN A 59 -8.55 -17.89 10.99
N GLU A 60 -7.79 -18.85 10.49
CA GLU A 60 -6.37 -18.64 10.19
C GLU A 60 -6.19 -17.56 9.11
N VAL A 61 -7.04 -17.56 8.08
CA VAL A 61 -7.03 -16.53 7.03
C VAL A 61 -7.36 -15.17 7.64
N VAL A 62 -8.42 -15.07 8.44
CA VAL A 62 -8.78 -13.83 9.16
C VAL A 62 -7.60 -13.28 9.94
N GLN A 63 -6.96 -14.09 10.79
CA GLN A 63 -5.80 -13.65 11.57
C GLN A 63 -4.63 -13.19 10.68
N TYR A 64 -4.44 -13.82 9.53
CA TYR A 64 -3.39 -13.44 8.60
C TYR A 64 -3.69 -12.08 7.93
N LEU A 65 -4.94 -11.85 7.52
CA LEU A 65 -5.37 -10.57 6.97
C LEU A 65 -5.29 -9.44 8.00
N GLU A 66 -5.73 -9.70 9.24
CA GLU A 66 -5.63 -8.73 10.33
C GLU A 66 -4.19 -8.30 10.58
N ARG A 67 -3.24 -9.24 10.59
CA ARG A 67 -1.80 -8.93 10.69
C ARG A 67 -1.30 -8.09 9.52
N ALA A 68 -1.77 -8.35 8.30
CA ALA A 68 -1.43 -7.52 7.15
C ALA A 68 -1.96 -6.09 7.32
N GLY A 69 -3.20 -5.94 7.79
CA GLY A 69 -3.80 -4.64 8.11
C GLY A 69 -3.06 -3.89 9.24
N GLU A 70 -2.56 -4.59 10.26
CA GLU A 70 -1.71 -3.98 11.28
C GLU A 70 -0.39 -3.44 10.72
N VAL A 71 0.22 -4.14 9.77
CA VAL A 71 1.44 -3.69 9.09
C VAL A 71 1.15 -2.44 8.25
N ASP A 72 0.06 -2.45 7.48
CA ASP A 72 -0.37 -1.26 6.72
C ASP A 72 -0.63 -0.06 7.63
N ALA A 73 -1.35 -0.27 8.75
CA ALA A 73 -1.67 0.79 9.71
C ALA A 73 -0.41 1.40 10.34
N LYS A 74 0.64 0.59 10.59
CA LYS A 74 1.92 1.08 11.13
C LYS A 74 2.74 1.86 10.11
N MET A 75 2.64 1.52 8.82
CA MET A 75 3.35 2.22 7.75
C MET A 75 2.61 3.47 7.27
N THR A 76 1.30 3.53 7.46
CA THR A 76 0.50 4.64 6.94
C THR A 76 0.81 5.95 7.68
N VAL A 77 1.16 6.99 6.94
CA VAL A 77 1.47 8.33 7.46
C VAL A 77 0.64 9.41 6.74
N GLU A 78 0.19 10.43 7.47
CA GLU A 78 -0.53 11.57 6.88
C GLU A 78 0.41 12.45 6.04
N PRO A 79 -0.05 13.04 4.92
CA PRO A 79 0.78 13.90 4.07
C PRO A 79 1.44 15.05 4.83
N THR A 80 0.70 15.66 5.76
CA THR A 80 1.17 16.80 6.57
C THR A 80 2.32 16.43 7.51
N VAL A 81 2.38 15.17 7.97
CA VAL A 81 3.49 14.67 8.80
C VAL A 81 4.75 14.54 7.96
N VAL A 82 4.63 14.01 6.73
CA VAL A 82 5.75 13.92 5.80
C VAL A 82 6.26 15.31 5.44
N LYS A 83 5.35 16.27 5.18
CA LYS A 83 5.73 17.68 4.98
C LYS A 83 6.47 18.26 6.18
N GLY A 84 6.03 17.95 7.40
CA GLY A 84 6.73 18.35 8.63
C GLY A 84 8.16 17.82 8.70
N TRP A 85 8.41 16.56 8.32
CA TRP A 85 9.76 15.99 8.26
C TRP A 85 10.63 16.70 7.22
N LEU A 86 10.08 16.99 6.03
CA LEU A 86 10.79 17.72 4.97
C LEU A 86 11.14 19.15 5.41
N ASP A 87 10.21 19.86 6.03
CA ASP A 87 10.40 21.23 6.51
C ASP A 87 11.40 21.31 7.67
N ALA A 88 11.48 20.27 8.48
CA ALA A 88 12.49 20.12 9.54
C ALA A 88 13.88 19.74 8.99
N GLY A 89 14.01 19.47 7.69
CA GLY A 89 15.26 19.02 7.07
C GLY A 89 15.68 17.61 7.50
N GLU A 90 14.73 16.76 7.88
CA GLU A 90 15.02 15.37 8.20
C GLU A 90 15.56 14.62 6.97
N THR A 91 16.53 13.73 7.19
CA THR A 91 17.04 12.87 6.12
C THR A 91 16.08 11.71 5.87
N LEU A 92 15.37 11.76 4.75
CA LEU A 92 14.48 10.70 4.28
C LEU A 92 14.52 10.58 2.75
N ARG A 93 14.17 9.41 2.25
CA ARG A 93 13.94 9.17 0.81
C ARG A 93 12.44 9.20 0.56
N PHE A 94 11.97 10.28 -0.07
CA PHE A 94 10.57 10.42 -0.46
C PHE A 94 10.43 9.97 -1.91
N ILE A 95 9.80 8.82 -2.13
CA ILE A 95 9.85 8.09 -3.40
C ILE A 95 8.45 8.00 -4.00
N ASP A 96 8.29 8.49 -5.21
CA ASP A 96 7.08 8.38 -6.03
C ASP A 96 7.13 7.09 -6.85
N VAL A 97 6.23 6.16 -6.53
CA VAL A 97 6.16 4.83 -7.18
C VAL A 97 5.16 4.80 -8.34
N ARG A 98 4.60 5.96 -8.73
CA ARG A 98 3.73 6.03 -9.91
C ARG A 98 4.51 5.81 -11.19
N GLU A 99 3.79 5.46 -12.25
CA GLU A 99 4.39 5.33 -13.57
C GLU A 99 4.87 6.69 -14.09
N PRO A 100 5.90 6.74 -14.95
CA PRO A 100 6.47 8.00 -15.43
C PRO A 100 5.46 8.94 -16.09
N HIS A 101 4.43 8.40 -16.76
CA HIS A 101 3.39 9.21 -17.38
C HIS A 101 2.46 9.86 -16.34
N GLU A 102 2.16 9.19 -15.23
CA GLU A 102 1.38 9.77 -14.13
C GLU A 102 2.13 10.91 -13.44
N ILE A 103 3.44 10.72 -13.21
CA ILE A 103 4.30 11.72 -12.58
C ILE A 103 4.36 12.99 -13.44
N GLN A 104 4.37 12.84 -14.77
CA GLN A 104 4.34 13.98 -15.70
C GLN A 104 3.05 14.79 -15.62
N LEU A 105 1.91 14.16 -15.29
CA LEU A 105 0.62 14.84 -15.18
C LEU A 105 0.50 15.65 -13.89
N GLY A 106 1.10 15.18 -12.80
CA GLY A 106 1.05 15.86 -11.51
C GLY A 106 2.22 15.47 -10.61
N ARG A 107 3.34 16.16 -10.77
CA ARG A 107 4.58 15.88 -10.02
C ARG A 107 4.55 16.54 -8.64
N VAL A 108 4.98 15.79 -7.61
CA VAL A 108 5.36 16.33 -6.30
C VAL A 108 6.88 16.60 -6.34
N PRO A 109 7.34 17.86 -6.28
CA PRO A 109 8.76 18.20 -6.45
C PRO A 109 9.70 17.54 -5.43
N GLU A 110 9.22 17.35 -4.20
CA GLU A 110 9.95 16.76 -3.09
C GLU A 110 10.08 15.23 -3.19
N ALA A 111 9.26 14.58 -4.02
CA ALA A 111 9.30 13.14 -4.24
C ALA A 111 10.16 12.82 -5.47
N GLU A 112 11.14 11.93 -5.29
CA GLU A 112 11.94 11.40 -6.39
C GLU A 112 11.19 10.25 -7.07
N PRO A 113 11.18 10.16 -8.42
CA PRO A 113 10.62 9.00 -9.10
C PRO A 113 11.38 7.72 -8.74
N MET A 114 10.66 6.62 -8.53
CA MET A 114 11.28 5.32 -8.33
C MET A 114 12.02 4.88 -9.59
N ASP A 115 13.31 4.53 -9.46
CA ASP A 115 14.08 3.96 -10.55
C ASP A 115 13.87 2.44 -10.62
N TYR A 116 12.90 2.03 -11.42
CA TYR A 116 12.62 0.61 -11.65
C TYR A 116 13.76 -0.12 -12.39
N THR A 117 14.58 0.58 -13.17
CA THR A 117 15.71 -0.01 -13.90
C THR A 117 16.86 -0.40 -12.96
N ASN A 118 16.98 0.30 -11.84
CA ASN A 118 17.97 0.06 -10.81
C ASN A 118 17.34 -0.25 -9.44
N SER A 119 16.23 -0.99 -9.44
CA SER A 119 15.48 -1.34 -8.23
C SER A 119 16.33 -2.07 -7.17
N GLN A 120 17.35 -2.82 -7.59
CA GLN A 120 18.29 -3.51 -6.71
C GLN A 120 19.05 -2.56 -5.79
N SER A 121 19.38 -1.35 -6.24
CA SER A 121 20.12 -0.37 -5.44
C SER A 121 19.37 0.03 -4.16
N TYR A 122 18.04 0.04 -4.19
CA TYR A 122 17.24 0.31 -2.99
C TYR A 122 17.40 -0.79 -1.94
N MET A 123 17.69 -2.03 -2.34
CA MET A 123 17.88 -3.16 -1.41
C MET A 123 19.22 -3.13 -0.70
N GLU A 124 20.18 -2.39 -1.24
CA GLU A 124 21.52 -2.18 -0.68
C GLU A 124 21.55 -1.05 0.36
N LEU A 125 20.46 -0.28 0.48
CA LEU A 125 20.34 0.77 1.48
C LEU A 125 20.40 0.22 2.92
N PRO A 126 20.93 1.00 3.88
CA PRO A 126 20.83 0.69 5.31
C PRO A 126 19.37 0.43 5.70
N LYS A 127 19.13 -0.64 6.47
CA LYS A 127 17.76 -1.10 6.80
C LYS A 127 16.96 -0.13 7.66
N ASP A 128 17.63 0.80 8.32
CA ASP A 128 17.07 1.89 9.11
C ASP A 128 16.84 3.18 8.30
N THR A 129 17.17 3.19 7.01
CA THR A 129 16.93 4.32 6.11
C THR A 129 15.43 4.65 6.11
N LYS A 130 15.10 5.93 6.36
CA LYS A 130 13.71 6.42 6.34
C LYS A 130 13.20 6.47 4.90
N LEU A 131 12.38 5.49 4.52
CA LEU A 131 11.75 5.39 3.21
C LEU A 131 10.29 5.82 3.32
N VAL A 132 9.86 6.76 2.49
CA VAL A 132 8.47 7.22 2.42
C VAL A 132 8.00 7.06 0.99
N PHE A 133 6.97 6.25 0.76
CA PHE A 133 6.44 5.97 -0.57
C PHE A 133 5.16 6.76 -0.85
N LEU A 134 5.04 7.25 -2.07
CA LEU A 134 3.89 7.99 -2.60
C LEU A 134 3.38 7.30 -3.86
N CYS A 135 2.07 7.07 -3.97
CA CYS A 135 1.42 6.71 -5.23
C CYS A 135 0.21 7.61 -5.49
N LYS A 136 -0.72 7.21 -6.37
CA LYS A 136 -1.94 7.99 -6.63
C LYS A 136 -2.82 8.18 -5.38
N ASP A 137 -3.20 7.08 -4.74
CA ASP A 137 -4.24 7.01 -3.69
C ASP A 137 -3.79 6.34 -2.38
N GLY A 138 -2.55 5.85 -2.32
CA GLY A 138 -1.96 5.17 -1.16
C GLY A 138 -1.93 3.65 -1.24
N ALA A 139 -2.65 3.02 -2.18
CA ALA A 139 -2.70 1.55 -2.27
C ALA A 139 -1.39 0.94 -2.77
N ARG A 140 -0.90 1.38 -3.94
CA ARG A 140 0.38 0.88 -4.51
C ARG A 140 1.58 1.17 -3.61
N SER A 141 1.61 2.33 -2.93
CA SER A 141 2.70 2.66 -2.02
C SER A 141 2.71 1.80 -0.74
N LEU A 142 1.56 1.28 -0.30
CA LEU A 142 1.51 0.27 0.76
C LEU A 142 2.10 -1.08 0.30
N ASP A 143 1.83 -1.48 -0.94
CA ASP A 143 2.43 -2.69 -1.54
C ASP A 143 3.95 -2.59 -1.64
N VAL A 144 4.45 -1.45 -2.14
CA VAL A 144 5.90 -1.20 -2.17
C VAL A 144 6.45 -1.16 -0.74
N GLY A 145 5.82 -0.44 0.19
CA GLY A 145 6.26 -0.39 1.58
C GLY A 145 6.36 -1.77 2.24
N ALA A 146 5.36 -2.62 2.04
CA ALA A 146 5.34 -3.98 2.57
C ALA A 146 6.46 -4.85 2.00
N TYR A 147 6.82 -4.67 0.72
CA TYR A 147 7.98 -5.33 0.13
C TYR A 147 9.27 -4.98 0.88
N PHE A 148 9.51 -3.70 1.19
CA PHE A 148 10.68 -3.28 1.96
C PHE A 148 10.65 -3.80 3.40
N VAL A 149 9.51 -3.77 4.07
CA VAL A 149 9.35 -4.37 5.42
C VAL A 149 9.66 -5.88 5.41
N GLY A 150 9.21 -6.61 4.40
CA GLY A 150 9.55 -8.03 4.19
C GLY A 150 11.07 -8.26 4.11
N HIS A 151 11.81 -7.30 3.56
CA HIS A 151 13.27 -7.28 3.45
C HIS A 151 13.98 -6.59 4.61
N LYS A 152 13.32 -6.55 5.78
CA LYS A 152 13.86 -6.08 7.06
C LYS A 152 14.14 -4.58 7.15
N PHE A 153 13.62 -3.78 6.24
CA PHE A 153 13.62 -2.33 6.45
C PHE A 153 12.71 -1.99 7.64
N THR A 154 13.21 -1.14 8.54
CA THR A 154 12.57 -0.85 9.83
C THR A 154 11.91 0.53 9.88
N ASN A 155 12.20 1.39 8.90
CA ASN A 155 11.74 2.76 8.86
C ASN A 155 11.04 3.06 7.51
N VAL A 156 9.89 2.44 7.31
CA VAL A 156 9.13 2.50 6.06
C VAL A 156 7.77 3.14 6.31
N SER A 157 7.39 4.08 5.46
CA SER A 157 6.09 4.73 5.49
C SER A 157 5.45 4.82 4.10
N SER A 158 4.12 4.87 4.06
CA SER A 158 3.31 5.08 2.86
C SER A 158 2.38 6.28 3.10
N VAL A 159 2.37 7.24 2.17
CA VAL A 159 1.52 8.43 2.27
C VAL A 159 0.06 8.03 2.10
N LYS A 160 -0.73 8.24 3.16
CA LYS A 160 -2.17 7.99 3.15
C LYS A 160 -2.86 8.86 2.09
N GLY A 161 -3.67 8.23 1.25
CA GLY A 161 -4.40 8.93 0.19
C GLY A 161 -3.51 9.41 -0.97
N GLY A 162 -2.22 9.04 -0.98
CA GLY A 162 -1.30 9.32 -2.07
C GLY A 162 -1.18 10.80 -2.46
N VAL A 163 -0.93 11.04 -3.75
CA VAL A 163 -0.80 12.38 -4.33
C VAL A 163 -2.11 13.17 -4.25
N ASP A 164 -3.25 12.49 -4.29
CA ASP A 164 -4.56 13.16 -4.18
C ASP A 164 -4.73 13.81 -2.80
N ALA A 165 -4.31 13.12 -1.73
CA ALA A 165 -4.29 13.70 -0.39
C ALA A 165 -3.15 14.70 -0.19
N TRP A 166 -1.98 14.47 -0.79
CA TRP A 166 -0.88 15.46 -0.80
C TRP A 166 -1.34 16.79 -1.39
N ARG A 167 -2.00 16.76 -2.56
CA ARG A 167 -2.56 17.94 -3.20
C ARG A 167 -3.55 18.67 -2.28
N ALA A 168 -4.45 17.92 -1.67
CA ALA A 168 -5.51 18.51 -0.85
C ALA A 168 -4.98 19.14 0.45
N GLN A 169 -3.92 18.59 1.04
CA GLN A 169 -3.48 18.94 2.40
C GLN A 169 -2.15 19.69 2.47
N VAL A 170 -1.29 19.54 1.45
CA VAL A 170 0.09 20.04 1.47
C VAL A 170 0.35 21.03 0.34
N ASP A 171 0.09 20.63 -0.91
CA ASP A 171 0.38 21.46 -2.08
C ASP A 171 -0.76 21.44 -3.11
N PRO A 172 -1.73 22.37 -3.01
CA PRO A 172 -2.83 22.49 -3.96
C PRO A 172 -2.41 22.86 -5.39
N THR A 173 -1.14 23.20 -5.63
CA THR A 173 -0.63 23.53 -6.97
C THR A 173 -0.31 22.29 -7.81
N VAL A 174 -0.20 21.10 -7.19
CA VAL A 174 -0.06 19.83 -7.88
C VAL A 174 -1.32 19.57 -8.71
N PRO A 175 -1.23 19.43 -10.05
CA PRO A 175 -2.41 19.21 -10.89
C PRO A 175 -3.17 17.94 -10.53
N ALA A 176 -4.49 18.01 -10.62
CA ALA A 176 -5.33 16.82 -10.59
C ALA A 176 -5.28 16.08 -11.93
N TYR A 177 -5.34 14.76 -11.86
CA TYR A 177 -5.42 13.91 -13.04
C TYR A 177 -6.20 12.63 -12.72
N ASP A 178 -6.94 12.19 -13.72
CA ASP A 178 -7.58 10.88 -13.75
C ASP A 178 -6.83 10.03 -14.79
N ILE A 179 -6.64 8.76 -14.48
CA ILE A 179 -6.16 7.80 -15.47
C ILE A 179 -7.41 7.20 -16.07
N GLU A 180 -7.66 7.48 -17.34
CA GLU A 180 -8.64 6.71 -18.09
C GLU A 180 -8.07 5.30 -18.29
N ASP A 181 -8.76 4.29 -17.77
CA ASP A 181 -8.40 2.86 -17.85
C ASP A 181 -8.36 2.32 -19.30
#